data_AF-A0AA43DAR6-F1
#
_entry.id   AF-A0AA43DAR6-F1
#
_cell.length_a   1.000
_cell.length_b   1.000
_cell.length_c   1.000
_cell.angle_alpha   90.00
_cell.angle_beta   90.00
_cell.angle_gamma   90.00
#
_symmetry.space_group_name_H-M   'P 1'
#
loop_
_entity.id
_entity.type
_entity.pdbx_description
1 polymer ?
#
loop_
_entity_poly.entity_id
_entity_poly.type
_entity_poly.pdbx_seq_one_letter_code
_entity_poly.pdbx_strand_id
1 'polypeptide(L)'
;MLYRLPPIWTIQSITLVSIVALLFSCQRPSETHTDAWDSTTFYFDWNALASQLVQRMRLEPGEKVLVVARPGKFDPIIPLLKDWIEEAHGEFLGTICVDSTNSPEAWKTPFTSIAEGSSFDALVERLKAVDIAIMLPGTSVSDRPYAAMQEVLRGGHGRTIHFHWSGAYTLSGSLLKVTTTVDSIYQNAIFATDYRRLAELQNYFEEFSRRHGIRVTTPQGTDITFALKDRPVTKQNGDASRDRTRYARNLIDREIEIPAGAIRVAPIEETVEGKIAFPKTEWSGETVTGLVLTFKAGKIIGMKAETGLQAVQAELKAAGPAGYAFREFALGFNPLLAIPTDSPKWIPYYGYGAGVVRLSLGDNTELGGKVGGGYVRWNFFTDATVKLGNTVIVEDGKMLQ
;
A
#
# COMPACT_ATOMS: atom_id res chain seq x y z
N MET A 1 -28.46 9.86 72.02
CA MET A 1 -28.83 11.25 71.65
C MET A 1 -28.26 11.47 70.24
N LEU A 2 -29.16 11.66 69.25
CA LEU A 2 -28.98 11.75 67.78
C LEU A 2 -28.42 10.47 67.09
N TYR A 3 -29.28 9.55 66.59
CA TYR A 3 -29.87 9.48 65.22
C TYR A 3 -28.80 9.11 64.16
N ARG A 4 -28.92 8.16 63.20
CA ARG A 4 -30.04 7.41 62.59
C ARG A 4 -29.46 6.32 61.65
N LEU A 5 -30.29 5.34 61.30
CA LEU A 5 -30.14 4.17 60.41
C LEU A 5 -29.86 4.50 58.90
N PRO A 6 -29.60 3.48 58.03
CA PRO A 6 -28.75 3.47 56.81
C PRO A 6 -29.56 3.69 55.50
N PRO A 7 -29.03 3.47 54.26
CA PRO A 7 -28.95 2.11 53.69
C PRO A 7 -27.84 1.80 52.65
N ILE A 8 -27.51 0.52 52.60
CA ILE A 8 -27.15 -0.38 51.48
C ILE A 8 -27.03 0.29 50.09
N TRP A 9 -25.86 0.14 49.45
CA TRP A 9 -25.75 0.04 47.99
C TRP A 9 -24.79 -1.08 47.59
N THR A 10 -25.32 -1.93 46.72
CA THR A 10 -24.71 -3.02 45.95
C THR A 10 -23.53 -2.49 45.12
N ILE A 11 -22.37 -3.14 45.24
CA ILE A 11 -21.23 -2.88 44.35
C ILE A 11 -21.41 -3.74 43.09
N GLN A 12 -21.94 -3.14 42.03
CA GLN A 12 -21.73 -3.64 40.67
C GLN A 12 -20.39 -3.09 40.17
N SER A 13 -19.47 -4.00 39.85
CA SER A 13 -18.22 -3.69 39.18
C SER A 13 -18.50 -3.15 37.79
N ILE A 14 -18.31 -1.85 37.59
CA ILE A 14 -18.26 -1.21 36.28
C ILE A 14 -16.78 -1.14 35.89
N THR A 15 -16.37 -2.01 34.98
CA THR A 15 -15.09 -1.90 34.29
C THR A 15 -15.21 -0.75 33.30
N LEU A 16 -14.72 0.42 33.70
CA LEU A 16 -14.67 1.62 32.86
C LEU A 16 -13.56 1.42 31.81
N VAL A 17 -13.92 0.95 30.62
CA VAL A 17 -13.02 1.03 29.45
C VAL A 17 -13.02 2.49 29.01
N SER A 18 -12.02 3.24 29.47
CA SER A 18 -11.76 4.59 28.98
C SER A 18 -11.37 4.51 27.50
N ILE A 19 -12.33 4.80 26.62
CA ILE A 19 -12.06 5.11 25.21
C ILE A 19 -11.34 6.47 25.21
N VAL A 20 -10.00 6.43 25.21
CA VAL A 20 -9.20 7.60 24.91
C VAL A 20 -9.27 7.77 23.39
N ALA A 21 -10.19 8.60 22.93
CA ALA A 21 -10.18 9.14 21.58
C ALA A 21 -8.94 10.03 21.43
N LEU A 22 -7.82 9.41 21.02
CA LEU A 22 -6.62 10.13 20.62
C LEU A 22 -6.87 10.77 19.26
N LEU A 23 -7.30 12.04 19.30
CA LEU A 23 -7.23 12.97 18.18
C LEU A 23 -5.75 13.25 17.87
N PHE A 24 -5.09 12.34 17.17
CA PHE A 24 -3.80 12.63 16.54
C PHE A 24 -4.05 13.38 15.23
N SER A 25 -4.14 14.70 15.36
CA SER A 25 -3.88 15.63 14.26
C SER A 25 -2.38 15.59 13.95
N CYS A 26 -1.98 14.58 13.17
CA CYS A 26 -0.82 14.69 12.30
C CYS A 26 -1.41 14.73 10.89
N GLN A 27 -1.17 15.83 10.19
CA GLN A 27 -1.48 15.96 8.78
C GLN A 27 -0.80 14.82 8.02
N ARG A 28 -1.51 13.70 7.84
CA ARG A 28 -1.45 12.98 6.57
C ARG A 28 -1.74 14.03 5.50
N PRO A 29 -1.16 13.96 4.30
CA PRO A 29 -1.79 14.62 3.16
C PRO A 29 -3.23 14.12 3.19
N SER A 30 -4.15 14.99 3.59
CA SER A 30 -5.54 14.73 3.35
C SER A 30 -5.58 14.60 1.84
N GLU A 31 -5.96 13.44 1.33
CA GLU A 31 -6.34 13.28 -0.08
C GLU A 31 -7.66 14.04 -0.34
N THR A 32 -7.75 15.28 0.15
CA THR A 32 -8.69 16.29 -0.27
C THR A 32 -8.08 17.03 -1.46
N HIS A 33 -7.58 16.27 -2.44
CA HIS A 33 -7.51 16.77 -3.80
C HIS A 33 -8.81 16.32 -4.45
N THR A 34 -9.73 17.28 -4.60
CA THR A 34 -10.74 17.22 -5.64
C THR A 34 -10.01 17.31 -6.98
N ASP A 35 -9.27 16.26 -7.34
CA ASP A 35 -8.85 16.05 -8.70
C ASP A 35 -10.16 15.93 -9.48
N ALA A 36 -10.48 16.97 -10.26
CA ALA A 36 -11.57 16.93 -11.21
C ALA A 36 -11.28 15.77 -12.17
N TRP A 37 -11.82 14.61 -11.82
CA TRP A 37 -11.80 13.42 -12.64
C TRP A 37 -12.74 13.70 -13.80
N ASP A 38 -12.15 13.91 -14.96
CA ASP A 38 -12.90 14.03 -16.19
C ASP A 38 -12.70 12.75 -16.99
N SER A 39 -13.70 11.87 -16.93
CA SER A 39 -13.71 10.60 -17.66
C SER A 39 -13.68 10.79 -19.19
N THR A 40 -13.91 12.00 -19.71
CA THR A 40 -13.82 12.30 -21.15
C THR A 40 -12.39 12.53 -21.62
N THR A 41 -11.44 12.73 -20.70
CA THR A 41 -10.02 12.98 -21.03
C THR A 41 -9.24 11.68 -21.30
N PHE A 42 -9.71 10.54 -20.78
CA PHE A 42 -9.02 9.25 -20.89
C PHE A 42 -9.82 8.28 -21.76
N TYR A 43 -9.12 7.50 -22.58
CA TYR A 43 -9.73 6.44 -23.38
C TYR A 43 -9.41 5.09 -22.74
N PHE A 44 -10.40 4.49 -22.09
CA PHE A 44 -10.27 3.20 -21.43
C PHE A 44 -10.86 2.08 -22.28
N ASP A 45 -10.12 0.98 -22.42
CA ASP A 45 -10.72 -0.30 -22.75
C ASP A 45 -11.29 -0.94 -21.48
N TRP A 46 -12.48 -0.48 -21.09
CA TRP A 46 -13.15 -0.91 -19.85
C TRP A 46 -13.35 -2.42 -19.78
N ASN A 47 -13.66 -3.06 -20.91
CA ASN A 47 -13.89 -4.49 -20.96
C ASN A 47 -12.59 -5.27 -20.78
N ALA A 48 -11.50 -4.85 -21.44
CA ALA A 48 -10.19 -5.45 -21.24
C ALA A 48 -9.68 -5.25 -19.80
N LEU A 49 -9.89 -4.08 -19.20
CA LEU A 49 -9.54 -3.83 -17.79
C LEU A 49 -10.29 -4.78 -16.86
N ALA A 50 -11.62 -4.89 -17.00
CA ALA A 50 -12.44 -5.79 -16.19
C ALA A 50 -11.97 -7.25 -16.32
N SER A 51 -11.75 -7.71 -17.56
CA SER A 51 -11.25 -9.06 -17.84
C SER A 51 -9.89 -9.31 -17.17
N GLN A 52 -8.94 -8.37 -17.29
CA GLN A 52 -7.61 -8.52 -16.67
C GLN A 52 -7.70 -8.64 -15.16
N LEU A 53 -8.52 -7.81 -14.50
CA LEU A 53 -8.73 -7.87 -13.07
C LEU A 53 -9.26 -9.26 -12.68
N VAL A 54 -10.31 -9.76 -13.33
CA VAL A 54 -10.91 -11.08 -13.01
C VAL A 54 -9.92 -12.23 -13.27
N GLN A 55 -9.15 -12.16 -14.36
CA GLN A 55 -8.10 -13.16 -14.63
C GLN A 55 -7.05 -13.22 -13.51
N ARG A 56 -6.70 -12.09 -12.88
CA ARG A 56 -5.74 -12.07 -11.76
C ARG A 56 -6.29 -12.75 -10.51
N MET A 57 -7.61 -12.72 -10.30
CA MET A 57 -8.27 -13.34 -9.16
C MET A 57 -8.23 -14.87 -9.19
N ARG A 58 -8.13 -15.46 -10.40
CA ARG A 58 -8.24 -16.91 -10.67
C ARG A 58 -9.37 -17.53 -9.84
N LEU A 59 -10.59 -17.05 -10.05
CA LEU A 59 -11.75 -17.43 -9.25
C LEU A 59 -11.96 -18.96 -9.30
N GLU A 60 -12.17 -19.55 -8.12
CA GLU A 60 -12.78 -20.86 -8.00
C GLU A 60 -14.31 -20.72 -8.10
N PRO A 61 -15.05 -21.71 -8.65
CA PRO A 61 -16.50 -21.63 -8.75
C PRO A 61 -17.18 -21.36 -7.40
N GLY A 62 -18.06 -20.37 -7.37
CA GLY A 62 -18.80 -19.92 -6.19
C GLY A 62 -18.06 -18.94 -5.28
N GLU A 63 -16.84 -18.52 -5.61
CA GLU A 63 -16.16 -17.48 -4.83
C GLU A 63 -16.90 -16.14 -4.90
N LYS A 64 -17.09 -15.54 -3.73
CA LYS A 64 -17.87 -14.32 -3.54
C LYS A 64 -17.00 -13.08 -3.72
N VAL A 65 -17.36 -12.27 -4.70
CA VAL A 65 -16.62 -11.07 -5.08
C VAL A 65 -17.40 -9.83 -4.69
N LEU A 66 -16.74 -8.91 -3.98
CA LEU A 66 -17.27 -7.60 -3.63
C LEU A 66 -16.47 -6.51 -4.34
N VAL A 67 -17.15 -5.46 -4.80
CA VAL A 67 -16.48 -4.24 -5.28
C VAL A 67 -16.66 -3.13 -4.25
N VAL A 68 -15.60 -2.37 -3.99
CA VAL A 68 -15.64 -1.14 -3.19
C VAL A 68 -15.27 0.02 -4.10
N ALA A 69 -16.15 1.03 -4.19
CA ALA A 69 -16.02 2.07 -5.20
C ALA A 69 -16.40 3.46 -4.70
N ARG A 70 -15.78 4.48 -5.30
CA ARG A 70 -16.20 5.88 -5.22
C ARG A 70 -16.97 6.25 -6.50
N PRO A 71 -18.19 6.78 -6.40
CA PRO A 71 -18.97 7.22 -7.56
C PRO A 71 -18.26 8.28 -8.39
N GLY A 72 -18.55 8.29 -9.69
CA GLY A 72 -18.11 9.29 -10.65
C GLY A 72 -16.73 9.07 -11.26
N LYS A 73 -16.01 7.99 -10.91
CA LYS A 73 -14.67 7.73 -11.46
C LYS A 73 -14.61 6.55 -12.41
N PHE A 74 -14.67 5.35 -11.85
CA PHE A 74 -14.51 4.08 -12.57
C PHE A 74 -15.84 3.33 -12.73
N ASP A 75 -16.96 4.02 -12.56
CA ASP A 75 -18.32 3.45 -12.60
C ASP A 75 -18.59 2.56 -13.83
N PRO A 76 -18.14 2.89 -15.06
CA PRO A 76 -18.38 2.05 -16.24
C PRO A 76 -17.79 0.63 -16.16
N ILE A 77 -16.76 0.41 -15.33
CA ILE A 77 -16.15 -0.92 -15.18
C ILE A 77 -17.01 -1.88 -14.36
N ILE A 78 -17.90 -1.37 -13.50
CA ILE A 78 -18.66 -2.16 -12.53
C ILE A 78 -19.59 -3.19 -13.19
N PRO A 79 -20.47 -2.84 -14.15
CA PRO A 79 -21.29 -3.85 -14.82
C PRO A 79 -20.44 -4.88 -15.57
N LEU A 80 -19.30 -4.47 -16.15
CA LEU A 80 -18.39 -5.38 -16.83
C LEU A 80 -17.70 -6.33 -15.86
N LEU A 81 -17.30 -5.86 -14.67
CA LEU A 81 -16.76 -6.71 -13.62
C LEU A 81 -17.79 -7.77 -13.20
N LYS A 82 -19.06 -7.38 -12.99
CA LYS A 82 -20.12 -8.35 -12.69
C LYS A 82 -20.18 -9.44 -13.77
N ASP A 83 -20.25 -9.06 -15.04
CA ASP A 83 -20.38 -10.01 -16.14
C ASP A 83 -19.16 -10.95 -16.22
N TRP A 84 -17.93 -10.43 -16.10
CA TRP A 84 -16.71 -11.24 -16.09
C TRP A 84 -16.59 -12.14 -14.86
N ILE A 85 -17.02 -11.68 -13.68
CA ILE A 85 -17.03 -12.49 -12.45
C ILE A 85 -17.98 -13.68 -12.62
N GLU A 86 -19.20 -13.44 -13.12
CA GLU A 86 -20.21 -14.48 -13.35
C GLU A 86 -19.77 -15.46 -14.45
N GLU A 87 -19.13 -14.98 -15.53
CA GLU A 87 -18.52 -15.82 -16.58
C GLU A 87 -17.42 -16.72 -16.01
N ALA A 88 -16.63 -16.23 -15.06
CA ALA A 88 -15.63 -17.00 -14.32
C ALA A 88 -16.23 -17.86 -13.19
N HIS A 89 -17.57 -18.04 -13.16
CA HIS A 89 -18.31 -18.80 -12.16
C HIS A 89 -18.21 -18.29 -10.72
N GLY A 90 -17.81 -17.03 -10.53
CA GLY A 90 -17.88 -16.34 -9.23
C GLY A 90 -19.28 -15.80 -8.93
N GLU A 91 -19.52 -15.44 -7.66
CA GLU A 91 -20.74 -14.78 -7.21
C GLU A 91 -20.47 -13.29 -6.99
N PHE A 92 -21.07 -12.42 -7.81
CA PHE A 92 -20.97 -10.98 -7.61
C PHE A 92 -21.93 -10.51 -6.50
N LEU A 93 -21.38 -10.12 -5.35
CA LEU A 93 -22.16 -9.67 -4.19
C LEU A 93 -22.70 -8.25 -4.33
N GLY A 94 -22.18 -7.47 -5.27
CA GLY A 94 -22.53 -6.06 -5.48
C GLY A 94 -21.36 -5.11 -5.22
N THR A 95 -21.67 -3.81 -5.24
CA THR A 95 -20.71 -2.74 -4.97
C THR A 95 -21.08 -1.98 -3.70
N ILE A 96 -20.14 -1.83 -2.75
CA ILE A 96 -20.31 -0.93 -1.61
C ILE A 96 -19.73 0.45 -1.98
N CYS A 97 -20.55 1.48 -1.84
CA CYS A 97 -20.11 2.85 -2.03
C CYS A 97 -19.30 3.35 -0.81
N VAL A 98 -18.14 3.97 -1.03
CA VAL A 98 -17.39 4.64 0.05
C VAL A 98 -18.06 5.93 0.53
N ASP A 99 -18.90 6.54 -0.30
CA ASP A 99 -19.77 7.66 0.03
C ASP A 99 -21.22 7.19 0.13
N SER A 100 -21.62 6.74 1.32
CA SER A 100 -22.97 6.21 1.55
C SER A 100 -24.09 7.21 1.28
N THR A 101 -23.79 8.52 1.19
CA THR A 101 -24.80 9.55 0.88
C THR A 101 -25.12 9.65 -0.60
N ASN A 102 -24.23 9.14 -1.46
CA ASN A 102 -24.35 9.18 -2.92
C ASN A 102 -24.23 7.79 -3.56
N SER A 103 -24.70 6.75 -2.85
CA SER A 103 -24.64 5.35 -3.33
C SER A 103 -25.62 5.13 -4.50
N PRO A 104 -25.12 4.84 -5.74
CA PRO A 104 -25.97 4.61 -6.91
C PRO A 104 -26.88 3.39 -6.74
N GLU A 105 -28.15 3.49 -7.13
CA GLU A 105 -29.10 2.38 -6.95
C GLU A 105 -28.70 1.11 -7.72
N ALA A 106 -28.07 1.28 -8.89
CA ALA A 106 -27.57 0.17 -9.71
C ALA A 106 -26.44 -0.65 -9.04
N TRP A 107 -25.83 -0.13 -7.97
CA TRP A 107 -24.77 -0.81 -7.22
C TRP A 107 -25.30 -1.68 -6.09
N LYS A 108 -26.56 -1.43 -5.67
CA LYS A 108 -27.12 -2.02 -4.47
C LYS A 108 -27.66 -3.43 -4.73
N THR A 109 -27.36 -4.30 -3.80
CA THR A 109 -27.93 -5.64 -3.66
C THR A 109 -28.44 -5.80 -2.23
N PRO A 110 -29.17 -6.87 -1.88
CA PRO A 110 -29.50 -7.16 -0.48
C PRO A 110 -28.24 -7.26 0.41
N PHE A 111 -27.13 -7.77 -0.14
CA PHE A 111 -25.86 -7.87 0.60
C PHE A 111 -25.29 -6.48 0.91
N THR A 112 -25.14 -5.61 -0.11
CA THR A 112 -24.51 -4.31 0.04
C THR A 112 -25.41 -3.31 0.77
N SER A 113 -26.73 -3.38 0.57
CA SER A 113 -27.70 -2.53 1.29
C SER A 113 -27.63 -2.73 2.80
N ILE A 114 -27.50 -3.99 3.26
CA ILE A 114 -27.32 -4.26 4.70
C ILE A 114 -25.91 -3.84 5.16
N ALA A 115 -24.89 -4.04 4.33
CA ALA A 115 -23.51 -3.65 4.65
C ALA A 115 -23.37 -2.14 4.89
N GLU A 116 -23.95 -1.32 4.01
CA GLU A 116 -23.92 0.14 4.10
C GLU A 116 -24.57 0.64 5.41
N GLY A 117 -25.72 0.07 5.80
CA GLY A 117 -26.45 0.43 7.03
C GLY A 117 -25.94 -0.20 8.34
N SER A 118 -24.94 -1.09 8.29
CA SER A 118 -24.43 -1.79 9.48
C SER A 118 -23.58 -0.87 10.38
N SER A 119 -23.29 -1.28 11.63
CA SER A 119 -22.18 -0.69 12.40
C SER A 119 -20.83 -1.09 11.78
N PHE A 120 -19.70 -0.56 12.27
CA PHE A 120 -18.38 -0.99 11.79
C PHE A 120 -18.13 -2.47 12.10
N ASP A 121 -18.34 -2.91 13.35
CA ASP A 121 -18.12 -4.30 13.75
C ASP A 121 -19.04 -5.27 12.98
N ALA A 122 -20.31 -4.91 12.80
CA ALA A 122 -21.25 -5.71 12.02
C ALA A 122 -20.87 -5.75 10.52
N LEU A 123 -20.26 -4.68 10.00
CA LEU A 123 -19.70 -4.67 8.65
C LEU A 123 -18.49 -5.61 8.55
N VAL A 124 -17.55 -5.54 9.49
CA VAL A 124 -16.40 -6.47 9.53
C VAL A 124 -16.85 -7.92 9.57
N GLU A 125 -17.79 -8.27 10.45
CA GLU A 125 -18.34 -9.64 10.53
C GLU A 125 -19.02 -10.07 9.23
N ARG A 126 -19.80 -9.18 8.60
CA ARG A 126 -20.44 -9.45 7.30
C ARG A 126 -19.41 -9.68 6.18
N LEU A 127 -18.36 -8.87 6.16
CA LEU A 127 -17.32 -8.94 5.12
C LEU A 127 -16.46 -10.21 5.21
N LYS A 128 -16.50 -10.96 6.32
CA LYS A 128 -15.88 -12.30 6.39
C LYS A 128 -16.47 -13.31 5.39
N ALA A 129 -17.67 -13.05 4.86
CA ALA A 129 -18.28 -13.87 3.81
C ALA A 129 -17.74 -13.56 2.40
N VAL A 130 -16.87 -12.54 2.25
CA VAL A 130 -16.27 -12.13 0.97
C VAL A 130 -14.96 -12.88 0.77
N ASP A 131 -14.84 -13.63 -0.34
CA ASP A 131 -13.62 -14.36 -0.67
C ASP A 131 -12.56 -13.44 -1.27
N ILE A 132 -13.00 -12.47 -2.09
CA ILE A 132 -12.13 -11.44 -2.67
C ILE A 132 -12.87 -10.10 -2.85
N ALA A 133 -12.20 -8.99 -2.52
CA ALA A 133 -12.72 -7.66 -2.79
C ALA A 133 -11.84 -6.85 -3.75
N ILE A 134 -12.46 -6.01 -4.59
CA ILE A 134 -11.77 -5.11 -5.52
C ILE A 134 -11.92 -3.69 -4.99
N MET A 135 -10.82 -3.04 -4.65
CA MET A 135 -10.78 -1.63 -4.28
C MET A 135 -10.56 -0.82 -5.57
N LEU A 136 -11.60 -0.13 -6.06
CA LEU A 136 -11.51 0.65 -7.29
C LEU A 136 -10.80 2.01 -7.07
N PRO A 137 -10.32 2.66 -8.14
CA PRO A 137 -9.64 3.95 -8.02
C PRO A 137 -10.47 5.02 -7.33
N GLY A 138 -9.82 5.80 -6.45
CA GLY A 138 -10.46 6.82 -5.63
C GLY A 138 -10.97 6.34 -4.27
N THR A 139 -10.77 5.05 -3.95
CA THR A 139 -10.93 4.51 -2.60
C THR A 139 -9.60 4.55 -1.83
N SER A 140 -9.68 4.66 -0.51
CA SER A 140 -8.55 4.78 0.42
C SER A 140 -8.76 3.90 1.65
N VAL A 141 -7.68 3.52 2.32
CA VAL A 141 -7.73 2.71 3.56
C VAL A 141 -8.46 3.40 4.73
N SER A 142 -8.74 4.70 4.62
CA SER A 142 -9.58 5.44 5.57
C SER A 142 -11.08 5.36 5.27
N ASP A 143 -11.46 4.98 4.06
CA ASP A 143 -12.87 4.79 3.72
C ASP A 143 -13.42 3.60 4.50
N ARG A 144 -14.59 3.80 5.14
CA ARG A 144 -15.19 2.82 6.05
C ARG A 144 -15.22 1.36 5.52
N PRO A 145 -15.72 1.07 4.30
CA PRO A 145 -15.77 -0.31 3.80
C PRO A 145 -14.38 -0.89 3.51
N TYR A 146 -13.44 -0.05 3.07
CA TYR A 146 -12.05 -0.47 2.87
C TYR A 146 -11.40 -0.80 4.22
N ALA A 147 -11.52 0.10 5.21
CA ALA A 147 -11.02 -0.12 6.57
C ALA A 147 -11.63 -1.39 7.21
N ALA A 148 -12.91 -1.67 6.98
CA ALA A 148 -13.53 -2.90 7.47
C ALA A 148 -12.96 -4.15 6.78
N MET A 149 -12.72 -4.10 5.47
CA MET A 149 -12.08 -5.21 4.75
C MET A 149 -10.64 -5.42 5.25
N GLN A 150 -9.90 -4.35 5.58
CA GLN A 150 -8.56 -4.45 6.18
C GLN A 150 -8.56 -5.25 7.48
N GLU A 151 -9.58 -5.09 8.34
CA GLU A 151 -9.73 -5.90 9.56
C GLU A 151 -10.00 -7.38 9.24
N VAL A 152 -10.81 -7.67 8.21
CA VAL A 152 -11.06 -9.04 7.75
C VAL A 152 -9.76 -9.71 7.28
N LEU A 153 -8.94 -8.99 6.49
CA LEU A 153 -7.66 -9.48 6.01
C LEU A 153 -6.65 -9.69 7.15
N ARG A 154 -6.59 -8.78 8.14
CA ARG A 154 -5.77 -8.94 9.36
C ARG A 154 -6.19 -10.17 10.16
N GLY A 155 -7.47 -10.50 10.16
CA GLY A 155 -8.02 -11.73 10.74
C GLY A 155 -7.68 -13.00 9.96
N GLY A 156 -7.00 -12.93 8.83
CA GLY A 156 -6.61 -14.08 8.02
C GLY A 156 -7.69 -14.56 7.05
N HIS A 157 -8.70 -13.75 6.77
CA HIS A 157 -9.81 -14.09 5.87
C HIS A 157 -9.78 -13.23 4.61
N GLY A 158 -10.23 -13.80 3.48
CA GLY A 158 -10.33 -13.10 2.21
C GLY A 158 -8.99 -12.67 1.59
N ARG A 159 -9.10 -11.96 0.46
CA ARG A 159 -8.00 -11.32 -0.27
C ARG A 159 -8.51 -10.09 -1.03
N THR A 160 -7.62 -9.24 -1.52
CA THR A 160 -8.01 -8.05 -2.28
C THR A 160 -7.18 -7.83 -3.54
N ILE A 161 -7.83 -7.22 -4.53
CA ILE A 161 -7.15 -6.47 -5.58
C ILE A 161 -7.30 -4.98 -5.25
N HIS A 162 -6.17 -4.28 -5.21
CA HIS A 162 -6.09 -2.83 -5.09
C HIS A 162 -5.84 -2.26 -6.49
N PHE A 163 -6.90 -1.76 -7.11
CA PHE A 163 -6.84 -1.18 -8.44
C PHE A 163 -6.76 0.34 -8.32
N HIS A 164 -5.59 0.90 -8.65
CA HIS A 164 -5.32 2.32 -8.46
C HIS A 164 -5.01 3.02 -9.78
N TRP A 165 -5.49 4.26 -9.89
CA TRP A 165 -5.21 5.17 -11.02
C TRP A 165 -4.56 6.45 -10.51
N SER A 166 -3.50 6.28 -9.72
CA SER A 166 -2.76 7.34 -9.02
C SER A 166 -1.31 6.89 -8.79
N GLY A 167 -0.55 7.62 -7.99
CA GLY A 167 0.81 7.21 -7.62
C GLY A 167 1.89 7.51 -8.67
N ALA A 168 1.65 8.46 -9.57
CA ALA A 168 2.73 9.06 -10.36
C ALA A 168 3.43 10.12 -9.50
N TYR A 169 4.75 10.12 -9.44
CA TYR A 169 5.50 11.07 -8.61
C TYR A 169 6.58 11.80 -9.40
N THR A 170 6.90 13.03 -9.01
CA THR A 170 8.16 13.67 -9.40
C THR A 170 9.34 12.85 -8.85
N LEU A 171 10.55 13.08 -9.37
CA LEU A 171 11.75 12.48 -8.78
C LEU A 171 12.00 12.92 -7.32
N SER A 172 11.41 14.04 -6.88
CA SER A 172 11.47 14.51 -5.49
C SER A 172 10.39 13.89 -4.58
N GLY A 173 9.53 13.02 -5.12
CA GLY A 173 8.49 12.32 -4.37
C GLY A 173 7.17 13.08 -4.22
N SER A 174 6.97 14.17 -4.94
CA SER A 174 5.70 14.91 -4.96
C SER A 174 4.70 14.23 -5.90
N LEU A 175 3.44 14.07 -5.49
CA LEU A 175 2.43 13.42 -6.31
C LEU A 175 2.11 14.27 -7.55
N LEU A 176 2.02 13.59 -8.71
CA LEU A 176 1.65 14.18 -9.98
C LEU A 176 0.19 13.85 -10.32
N LYS A 177 -0.47 14.77 -11.00
CA LYS A 177 -1.76 14.51 -11.63
C LYS A 177 -1.61 13.46 -12.72
N VAL A 178 -2.59 12.57 -12.84
CA VAL A 178 -2.66 11.63 -13.95
C VAL A 178 -2.95 12.39 -15.26
N THR A 179 -2.09 12.17 -16.25
CA THR A 179 -2.23 12.68 -17.63
C THR A 179 -2.52 11.53 -18.59
N THR A 180 -2.84 11.82 -19.85
CA THR A 180 -3.04 10.79 -20.88
C THR A 180 -1.80 9.92 -21.09
N THR A 181 -0.60 10.47 -20.87
CA THR A 181 0.66 9.70 -20.89
C THR A 181 0.75 8.73 -19.71
N VAL A 182 0.43 9.19 -18.49
CA VAL A 182 0.40 8.33 -17.30
C VAL A 182 -0.62 7.21 -17.49
N ASP A 183 -1.82 7.57 -17.95
CA ASP A 183 -2.91 6.65 -18.28
C ASP A 183 -2.48 5.56 -19.27
N SER A 184 -1.88 5.97 -20.41
CA SER A 184 -1.40 5.03 -21.43
C SER A 184 -0.36 4.05 -20.88
N ILE A 185 0.55 4.52 -20.03
CA ILE A 185 1.56 3.68 -19.38
C ILE A 185 0.90 2.69 -18.40
N TYR A 186 -0.09 3.13 -17.62
CA TYR A 186 -0.78 2.26 -16.68
C TYR A 186 -1.63 1.20 -17.38
N GLN A 187 -2.37 1.57 -18.42
CA GLN A 187 -3.10 0.61 -19.26
C GLN A 187 -2.14 -0.41 -19.89
N ASN A 188 -1.05 0.06 -20.49
CA ASN A 188 -0.05 -0.83 -21.07
C ASN A 188 0.57 -1.77 -20.02
N ALA A 189 0.88 -1.27 -18.82
CA ALA A 189 1.40 -2.10 -17.74
C ALA A 189 0.40 -3.19 -17.30
N ILE A 190 -0.92 -2.93 -17.37
CA ILE A 190 -1.92 -3.96 -17.03
C ILE A 190 -2.03 -5.00 -18.13
N PHE A 191 -2.11 -4.56 -19.38
CA PHE A 191 -2.37 -5.42 -20.53
C PHE A 191 -1.16 -6.23 -21.00
N ALA A 192 0.03 -5.67 -20.92
CA ALA A 192 1.23 -6.23 -21.55
C ALA A 192 2.26 -6.78 -20.55
N THR A 193 2.05 -6.69 -19.24
CA THR A 193 2.97 -7.29 -18.26
C THR A 193 3.03 -8.82 -18.43
N ASP A 194 4.23 -9.36 -18.58
CA ASP A 194 4.47 -10.80 -18.43
C ASP A 194 4.48 -11.14 -16.93
N TYR A 195 3.30 -11.45 -16.40
CA TYR A 195 3.11 -11.76 -14.99
C TYR A 195 3.85 -13.03 -14.54
N ARG A 196 4.08 -14.00 -15.45
CA ARG A 196 4.86 -15.20 -15.14
C ARG A 196 6.31 -14.82 -14.94
N ARG A 197 6.90 -14.07 -15.87
CA ARG A 197 8.28 -13.58 -15.74
C ARG A 197 8.45 -12.68 -14.53
N LEU A 198 7.47 -11.81 -14.25
CA LEU A 198 7.46 -10.98 -13.05
C LEU A 198 7.50 -11.82 -11.77
N ALA A 199 6.67 -12.87 -11.69
CA ALA A 199 6.67 -13.79 -10.55
C ALA A 199 8.00 -14.55 -10.41
N GLU A 200 8.60 -15.01 -11.51
CA GLU A 200 9.91 -15.68 -11.50
C GLU A 200 11.02 -14.78 -10.96
N LEU A 201 11.09 -13.52 -11.44
CA LEU A 201 12.07 -12.53 -10.97
C LEU A 201 11.90 -12.24 -9.47
N GLN A 202 10.66 -12.05 -9.02
CA GLN A 202 10.38 -11.79 -7.62
C GLN A 202 10.68 -13.00 -6.72
N ASN A 203 10.39 -14.23 -7.18
CA ASN A 203 10.77 -15.46 -6.45
C ASN A 203 12.29 -15.61 -6.35
N TYR A 204 13.01 -15.37 -7.44
CA TYR A 204 14.47 -15.41 -7.45
C TYR A 204 15.06 -14.38 -6.48
N PHE A 205 14.55 -13.14 -6.50
CA PHE A 205 14.97 -12.11 -5.56
C PHE A 205 14.76 -12.55 -4.10
N GLU A 206 13.58 -13.07 -3.77
CA GLU A 206 13.27 -13.53 -2.41
C GLU A 206 14.25 -14.61 -1.97
N GLU A 207 14.43 -15.67 -2.76
CA GLU A 207 15.31 -16.79 -2.41
C GLU A 207 16.75 -16.33 -2.22
N PHE A 208 17.26 -15.51 -3.14
CA PHE A 208 18.65 -15.07 -3.12
C PHE A 208 18.93 -14.05 -2.00
N SER A 209 18.00 -13.11 -1.77
CA SER A 209 18.13 -12.09 -0.71
C SER A 209 18.07 -12.69 0.70
N ARG A 210 17.31 -13.78 0.92
CA ARG A 210 17.30 -14.52 2.19
C ARG A 210 18.68 -15.09 2.54
N ARG A 211 19.45 -15.54 1.54
CA ARG A 211 20.78 -16.13 1.74
C ARG A 211 21.89 -15.11 1.93
N HIS A 212 21.82 -13.97 1.24
CA HIS A 212 22.98 -13.09 1.07
C HIS A 212 22.85 -11.68 1.67
N GLY A 213 21.70 -11.34 2.27
CA GLY A 213 21.43 -9.99 2.75
C GLY A 213 21.32 -8.98 1.60
N ILE A 214 20.92 -7.75 1.90
CA ILE A 214 20.72 -6.69 0.93
C ILE A 214 21.62 -5.51 1.29
N ARG A 215 22.31 -4.95 0.29
CA ARG A 215 23.00 -3.66 0.39
C ARG A 215 22.46 -2.73 -0.69
N VAL A 216 22.11 -1.51 -0.30
CA VAL A 216 21.66 -0.46 -1.20
C VAL A 216 22.64 0.70 -1.13
N THR A 217 23.13 1.16 -2.28
CA THR A 217 24.02 2.31 -2.39
C THR A 217 23.51 3.33 -3.40
N THR A 218 23.81 4.61 -3.22
CA THR A 218 23.55 5.66 -4.23
C THR A 218 24.79 6.54 -4.42
N PRO A 219 24.94 7.22 -5.57
CA PRO A 219 26.00 8.21 -5.77
C PRO A 219 26.00 9.33 -4.72
N GLN A 220 24.83 9.70 -4.19
CA GLN A 220 24.68 10.71 -3.12
C GLN A 220 25.14 10.22 -1.74
N GLY A 221 25.53 8.95 -1.62
CA GLY A 221 26.15 8.40 -0.42
C GLY A 221 25.21 7.64 0.50
N THR A 222 24.06 7.16 0.01
CA THR A 222 23.36 6.04 0.66
C THR A 222 24.28 4.84 0.66
N ASP A 223 24.37 4.17 1.80
CA ASP A 223 25.05 2.88 1.96
C ASP A 223 24.43 2.22 3.19
N ILE A 224 23.42 1.39 2.94
CA ILE A 224 22.62 0.75 3.98
C ILE A 224 22.54 -0.76 3.71
N THR A 225 22.66 -1.54 4.78
CA THR A 225 22.60 -3.00 4.75
C THR A 225 21.55 -3.52 5.70
N PHE A 226 20.91 -4.63 5.34
CA PHE A 226 19.95 -5.33 6.19
C PHE A 226 19.74 -6.77 5.72
N ALA A 227 19.20 -7.61 6.61
CA ALA A 227 18.86 -8.98 6.32
C ALA A 227 17.34 -9.22 6.41
N LEU A 228 16.85 -10.19 5.65
CA LEU A 228 15.44 -10.58 5.66
C LEU A 228 15.16 -11.76 6.60
N LYS A 229 16.10 -12.71 6.73
CA LYS A 229 15.93 -13.98 7.46
C LYS A 229 14.60 -14.65 7.10
N ASP A 230 13.73 -14.88 8.08
CA ASP A 230 12.41 -15.50 7.90
C ASP A 230 11.29 -14.49 7.67
N ARG A 231 11.55 -13.19 7.53
CA ARG A 231 10.48 -12.18 7.32
C ARG A 231 9.61 -12.53 6.09
N PRO A 232 8.28 -12.33 6.14
CA PRO A 232 7.43 -12.29 4.94
C PRO A 232 7.97 -11.32 3.88
N VAL A 233 8.11 -11.81 2.64
CA VAL A 233 8.46 -10.98 1.49
C VAL A 233 7.23 -10.89 0.61
N THR A 234 6.65 -9.70 0.58
CA THR A 234 5.39 -9.50 -0.14
C THR A 234 5.67 -9.22 -1.60
N LYS A 235 5.14 -10.08 -2.46
CA LYS A 235 5.31 -10.07 -3.92
C LYS A 235 4.07 -9.50 -4.59
N GLN A 236 4.19 -8.30 -5.16
CA GLN A 236 3.18 -7.70 -6.03
C GLN A 236 3.43 -8.19 -7.45
N ASN A 237 3.10 -9.46 -7.70
CA ASN A 237 3.31 -10.17 -8.97
C ASN A 237 2.01 -10.33 -9.78
N GLY A 238 0.91 -9.74 -9.32
CA GLY A 238 -0.41 -9.81 -9.96
C GLY A 238 -1.21 -11.08 -9.68
N ASP A 239 -0.73 -12.02 -8.84
CA ASP A 239 -1.47 -13.24 -8.52
C ASP A 239 -2.41 -13.02 -7.33
N ALA A 240 -3.69 -12.74 -7.58
CA ALA A 240 -4.70 -12.56 -6.54
C ALA A 240 -5.51 -13.84 -6.27
N SER A 241 -4.95 -15.02 -6.58
CA SER A 241 -5.61 -16.31 -6.39
C SER A 241 -5.77 -16.70 -4.93
N ARG A 242 -6.73 -17.60 -4.66
CA ARG A 242 -6.89 -18.20 -3.33
C ARG A 242 -5.63 -18.97 -2.91
N ASP A 243 -4.97 -19.64 -3.85
CA ASP A 243 -3.75 -20.41 -3.58
C ASP A 243 -2.62 -19.57 -3.00
N ARG A 244 -2.47 -18.31 -3.44
CA ARG A 244 -1.50 -17.39 -2.84
C ARG A 244 -1.71 -17.20 -1.34
N THR A 245 -2.97 -17.14 -0.90
CA THR A 245 -3.31 -16.89 0.50
C THR A 245 -2.87 -18.00 1.46
N ARG A 246 -2.58 -19.22 0.96
CA ARG A 246 -2.06 -20.33 1.77
C ARG A 246 -0.69 -20.00 2.39
N TYR A 247 0.05 -19.09 1.77
CA TYR A 247 1.37 -18.65 2.23
C TYR A 247 1.35 -17.25 2.85
N ALA A 248 0.17 -16.63 2.98
CA ALA A 248 0.06 -15.28 3.51
C ALA A 248 0.40 -15.25 5.00
N ARG A 249 1.39 -14.44 5.36
CA ARG A 249 1.86 -14.31 6.75
C ARG A 249 1.61 -12.93 7.34
N ASN A 250 1.21 -11.98 6.50
CA ASN A 250 0.85 -10.63 6.90
C ASN A 250 -0.36 -10.15 6.07
N LEU A 251 -0.79 -8.92 6.35
CA LEU A 251 -1.88 -8.27 5.66
C LEU A 251 -1.61 -8.16 4.16
N ILE A 252 -0.46 -7.60 3.77
CA ILE A 252 -0.15 -7.28 2.37
C ILE A 252 0.02 -8.55 1.50
N ASP A 253 0.36 -9.70 2.08
CA ASP A 253 0.38 -11.00 1.37
C ASP A 253 -1.01 -11.47 0.92
N ARG A 254 -2.08 -10.81 1.40
CA ARG A 254 -3.46 -11.01 0.93
C ARG A 254 -3.91 -9.94 -0.07
N GLU A 255 -3.04 -9.00 -0.38
CA GLU A 255 -3.34 -7.87 -1.26
C GLU A 255 -2.47 -7.95 -2.51
N ILE A 256 -3.10 -7.63 -3.64
CA ILE A 256 -2.44 -7.48 -4.93
C ILE A 256 -2.79 -6.12 -5.50
N GLU A 257 -1.77 -5.32 -5.74
CA GLU A 257 -1.90 -4.06 -6.46
C GLU A 257 -1.80 -4.30 -7.97
N ILE A 258 -2.70 -3.65 -8.71
CA ILE A 258 -2.74 -3.65 -10.17
C ILE A 258 -2.71 -2.19 -10.64
N PRO A 259 -1.76 -1.76 -11.50
CA PRO A 259 -0.59 -2.50 -12.02
C PRO A 259 0.32 -3.17 -10.97
N ALA A 260 0.80 -4.39 -11.26
CA ALA A 260 1.73 -5.12 -10.39
C ALA A 260 3.19 -4.76 -10.68
N GLY A 261 4.11 -4.97 -9.73
CA GLY A 261 5.52 -4.79 -10.06
C GLY A 261 6.53 -4.83 -8.93
N ALA A 262 6.16 -4.64 -7.66
CA ALA A 262 7.14 -4.50 -6.59
C ALA A 262 7.26 -5.72 -5.67
N ILE A 263 8.45 -5.89 -5.09
CA ILE A 263 8.58 -6.55 -3.79
C ILE A 263 8.55 -5.49 -2.70
N ARG A 264 7.94 -5.84 -1.57
CA ARG A 264 7.88 -5.04 -0.36
C ARG A 264 8.25 -5.92 0.84
N VAL A 265 9.14 -5.43 1.70
CA VAL A 265 9.55 -6.17 2.90
C VAL A 265 9.98 -5.21 4.00
N ALA A 266 9.58 -5.51 5.24
CA ALA A 266 10.16 -4.92 6.43
C ALA A 266 11.41 -5.71 6.85
N PRO A 267 12.64 -5.20 6.71
CA PRO A 267 13.81 -5.97 7.11
C PRO A 267 13.80 -6.36 8.60
N ILE A 268 14.70 -7.26 9.02
CA ILE A 268 14.89 -7.53 10.45
C ILE A 268 15.47 -6.27 11.09
N GLU A 269 14.73 -5.67 12.01
CA GLU A 269 14.99 -4.32 12.51
C GLU A 269 16.43 -4.19 13.04
N GLU A 270 16.88 -5.16 13.83
CA GLU A 270 18.20 -5.14 14.46
C GLU A 270 19.37 -5.32 13.48
N THR A 271 19.09 -5.63 12.21
CA THR A 271 20.12 -5.82 11.17
C THR A 271 20.30 -4.61 10.27
N VAL A 272 19.43 -3.60 10.38
CA VAL A 272 19.48 -2.40 9.54
C VAL A 272 20.59 -1.47 10.05
N GLU A 273 21.65 -1.35 9.25
CA GLU A 273 22.87 -0.61 9.58
C GLU A 273 23.32 0.23 8.38
N GLY A 274 23.77 1.45 8.63
CA GLY A 274 24.38 2.31 7.61
C GLY A 274 23.74 3.69 7.52
N LYS A 275 23.61 4.24 6.33
CA LYS A 275 23.08 5.59 6.11
C LYS A 275 22.23 5.68 4.85
N ILE A 276 21.25 6.57 4.89
CA ILE A 276 20.43 6.95 3.75
C ILE A 276 20.69 8.43 3.46
N ALA A 277 21.20 8.72 2.26
CA ALA A 277 21.32 10.06 1.72
C ALA A 277 20.12 10.32 0.80
N PHE A 278 19.23 11.21 1.22
CA PHE A 278 17.97 11.46 0.54
C PHE A 278 18.19 12.39 -0.66
N PRO A 279 17.55 12.12 -1.81
CA PRO A 279 17.42 13.14 -2.84
C PRO A 279 16.66 14.36 -2.28
N LYS A 280 16.66 15.48 -3.03
CA LYS A 280 15.82 16.64 -2.69
C LYS A 280 14.39 16.18 -2.40
N THR A 281 13.88 16.50 -1.21
CA THR A 281 12.63 15.98 -0.66
C THR A 281 11.93 17.06 0.15
N GLU A 282 10.63 16.91 0.41
CA GLU A 282 9.86 17.83 1.25
C GLU A 282 9.55 17.21 2.62
N TRP A 283 9.77 17.95 3.70
CA TRP A 283 9.45 17.53 5.07
C TRP A 283 8.66 18.63 5.75
N SER A 284 7.52 18.30 6.39
CA SER A 284 6.63 19.30 7.02
C SER A 284 6.36 20.56 6.15
N GLY A 285 6.23 20.40 4.82
CA GLY A 285 5.99 21.50 3.88
C GLY A 285 7.23 22.31 3.45
N GLU A 286 8.42 21.96 3.92
CA GLU A 286 9.68 22.62 3.56
C GLU A 286 10.55 21.74 2.65
N THR A 287 11.20 22.36 1.68
CA THR A 287 12.24 21.69 0.88
C THR A 287 13.48 21.42 1.74
N VAL A 288 13.97 20.18 1.70
CA VAL A 288 15.18 19.73 2.41
C VAL A 288 16.20 19.24 1.39
N THR A 289 17.47 19.65 1.55
CA THR A 289 18.60 19.21 0.71
C THR A 289 19.75 18.66 1.54
N GLY A 290 20.51 17.73 0.96
CA GLY A 290 21.68 17.12 1.61
C GLY A 290 21.35 16.31 2.88
N LEU A 291 20.10 15.84 3.01
CA LEU A 291 19.66 15.07 4.18
C LEU A 291 20.34 13.70 4.21
N VAL A 292 21.02 13.39 5.31
CA VAL A 292 21.58 12.08 5.60
C VAL A 292 21.10 11.61 6.96
N LEU A 293 20.45 10.44 6.98
CA LEU A 293 20.04 9.73 8.20
C LEU A 293 20.96 8.54 8.42
N THR A 294 21.52 8.41 9.62
CA THR A 294 22.38 7.29 10.04
C THR A 294 21.58 6.32 10.89
N PHE A 295 21.63 5.04 10.53
CA PHE A 295 20.88 3.96 11.16
C PHE A 295 21.82 3.00 11.90
N LYS A 296 21.37 2.58 13.07
CA LYS A 296 21.91 1.44 13.83
C LYS A 296 20.76 0.65 14.43
N ALA A 297 20.78 -0.66 14.26
CA ALA A 297 19.68 -1.56 14.65
C ALA A 297 18.29 -1.00 14.24
N GLY A 298 18.19 -0.48 13.01
CA GLY A 298 16.92 0.01 12.43
C GLY A 298 16.44 1.33 12.98
N LYS A 299 17.20 2.00 13.85
CA LYS A 299 16.85 3.30 14.42
C LYS A 299 17.78 4.39 13.93
N ILE A 300 17.23 5.58 13.71
CA ILE A 300 18.01 6.78 13.42
C ILE A 300 18.82 7.14 14.67
N ILE A 301 20.14 7.14 14.54
CA ILE A 301 21.09 7.56 15.58
C ILE A 301 21.79 8.88 15.24
N GLY A 302 21.65 9.37 14.01
CA GLY A 302 22.26 10.61 13.55
C GLY A 302 21.54 11.18 12.35
N MET A 303 21.53 12.51 12.24
CA MET A 303 20.84 13.24 11.19
C MET A 303 21.61 14.52 10.88
N LYS A 304 21.80 14.81 9.60
CA LYS A 304 22.33 16.08 9.10
C LYS A 304 21.61 16.48 7.82
N ALA A 305 21.52 17.76 7.54
CA ALA A 305 21.05 18.29 6.26
C ALA A 305 21.81 19.59 5.95
N GLU A 306 21.90 19.95 4.67
CA GLU A 306 22.43 21.26 4.26
C GLU A 306 21.41 22.36 4.53
N THR A 307 20.14 22.08 4.22
CA THR A 307 19.00 22.97 4.46
C THR A 307 17.79 22.18 4.97
N GLY A 308 16.91 22.81 5.75
CA GLY A 308 15.63 22.21 6.17
C GLY A 308 15.71 21.16 7.29
N LEU A 309 16.82 21.09 8.04
CA LEU A 309 17.00 20.09 9.12
C LEU A 309 15.90 20.17 10.20
N GLN A 310 15.47 21.39 10.55
CA GLN A 310 14.44 21.61 11.57
C GLN A 310 13.08 21.00 11.17
N ALA A 311 12.73 21.06 9.88
CA ALA A 311 11.50 20.48 9.36
C ALA A 311 11.50 18.94 9.45
N VAL A 312 12.66 18.31 9.19
CA VAL A 312 12.85 16.86 9.39
C VAL A 312 12.66 16.50 10.87
N GLN A 313 13.33 17.24 11.77
CA GLN A 313 13.22 16.99 13.21
C GLN A 313 11.79 17.18 13.74
N ALA A 314 11.08 18.19 13.25
CA ALA A 314 9.69 18.46 13.62
C ALA A 314 8.77 17.30 13.20
N GLU A 315 8.88 16.83 11.95
CA GLU A 315 8.07 15.71 11.45
C GLU A 315 8.34 14.42 12.23
N LEU A 316 9.62 14.07 12.42
CA LEU A 316 10.00 12.87 13.14
C LEU A 316 9.57 12.91 14.61
N LYS A 317 9.65 14.08 15.25
CA LYS A 317 9.14 14.27 16.62
C LYS A 317 7.63 14.08 16.69
N ALA A 318 6.87 14.63 15.73
CA ALA A 318 5.42 14.46 15.66
C ALA A 318 5.01 13.00 15.42
N ALA A 319 5.80 12.27 14.62
CA ALA A 319 5.63 10.85 14.34
C ALA A 319 5.93 9.91 15.53
N GLY A 320 6.49 10.43 16.63
CA GLY A 320 6.88 9.63 17.78
C GLY A 320 7.95 8.58 17.46
N PRO A 321 8.07 7.50 18.26
CA PRO A 321 9.12 6.48 18.08
C PRO A 321 9.15 5.84 16.69
N ALA A 322 8.00 5.70 16.03
CA ALA A 322 7.90 5.13 14.69
C ALA A 322 8.66 5.98 13.65
N GLY A 323 8.61 7.31 13.76
CA GLY A 323 9.32 8.21 12.85
C GLY A 323 10.83 7.93 12.79
N TYR A 324 11.41 7.50 13.91
CA TYR A 324 12.83 7.23 14.03
C TYR A 324 13.24 5.82 13.59
N ALA A 325 12.34 5.05 13.00
CA ALA A 325 12.58 3.66 12.62
C ALA A 325 12.54 3.44 11.10
N PHE A 326 13.36 2.51 10.62
CA PHE A 326 13.30 2.01 9.26
C PHE A 326 12.06 1.12 9.09
N ARG A 327 11.25 1.40 8.06
CA ARG A 327 9.99 0.69 7.79
C ARG A 327 10.18 -0.43 6.78
N GLU A 328 10.56 -0.07 5.55
CA GLU A 328 10.38 -0.92 4.38
C GLU A 328 11.52 -0.70 3.38
N PHE A 329 11.98 -1.81 2.83
CA PHE A 329 12.64 -1.86 1.54
C PHE A 329 11.62 -2.32 0.50
N ALA A 330 11.47 -1.55 -0.58
CA ALA A 330 10.75 -1.99 -1.76
C ALA A 330 11.63 -1.87 -3.00
N LEU A 331 11.45 -2.80 -3.93
CA LEU A 331 12.11 -2.79 -5.24
C LEU A 331 11.08 -3.07 -6.32
N GLY A 332 10.98 -2.17 -7.30
CA GLY A 332 10.17 -2.38 -8.49
C GLY A 332 10.88 -3.28 -9.51
N PHE A 333 10.09 -4.12 -10.17
CA PHE A 333 10.50 -5.11 -11.18
C PHE A 333 9.75 -4.97 -12.51
N ASN A 334 8.69 -4.16 -12.58
CA ASN A 334 7.89 -4.08 -13.81
C ASN A 334 8.58 -3.19 -14.85
N PRO A 335 9.05 -3.74 -15.99
CA PRO A 335 9.75 -2.94 -17.01
C PRO A 335 8.82 -1.93 -17.70
N LEU A 336 7.52 -2.19 -17.75
CA LEU A 336 6.53 -1.29 -18.37
C LEU A 336 6.20 -0.08 -17.49
N LEU A 337 6.63 -0.11 -16.23
CA LEU A 337 6.54 1.00 -15.29
C LEU A 337 7.91 1.65 -15.03
N ALA A 338 8.94 1.32 -15.81
CA ALA A 338 10.25 1.93 -15.68
C ALA A 338 10.16 3.46 -15.88
N ILE A 339 11.08 4.19 -15.24
CA ILE A 339 11.14 5.65 -15.36
C ILE A 339 11.29 6.04 -16.83
N PRO A 340 10.36 6.84 -17.40
CA PRO A 340 10.45 7.26 -18.78
C PRO A 340 11.77 8.00 -19.06
N THR A 341 12.30 7.81 -20.27
CA THR A 341 13.54 8.46 -20.70
C THR A 341 13.34 9.94 -21.00
N ASP A 342 12.13 10.33 -21.37
CA ASP A 342 11.78 11.69 -21.76
C ASP A 342 11.79 12.63 -20.55
N SER A 343 12.08 13.91 -20.82
CA SER A 343 12.13 14.95 -19.79
C SER A 343 10.83 15.77 -19.75
N PRO A 344 10.31 16.12 -18.55
CA PRO A 344 10.85 15.79 -17.23
C PRO A 344 10.60 14.32 -16.84
N LYS A 345 11.61 13.70 -16.22
CA LYS A 345 11.50 12.35 -15.68
C LYS A 345 10.55 12.31 -14.47
N TRP A 346 9.86 11.20 -14.31
CA TRP A 346 8.93 10.95 -13.21
C TRP A 346 8.89 9.46 -12.88
N ILE A 347 8.32 9.13 -11.72
CA ILE A 347 8.25 7.78 -11.16
C ILE A 347 6.85 7.23 -11.40
N PRO A 348 6.69 6.18 -12.23
CA PRO A 348 5.40 5.54 -12.40
C PRO A 348 4.97 4.71 -11.19
N TYR A 349 3.67 4.75 -10.93
CA TYR A 349 2.92 3.85 -10.06
C TYR A 349 3.63 3.41 -8.78
N TYR A 350 3.66 4.28 -7.78
CA TYR A 350 4.21 4.01 -6.44
C TYR A 350 5.65 3.45 -6.44
N GLY A 351 6.41 3.68 -7.54
CA GLY A 351 7.77 3.18 -7.71
C GLY A 351 7.85 1.69 -8.06
N TYR A 352 6.86 1.13 -8.76
CA TYR A 352 6.82 -0.30 -9.12
C TYR A 352 7.62 -0.62 -10.38
N GLY A 353 8.11 0.42 -11.05
CA GLY A 353 9.03 0.34 -12.17
C GLY A 353 10.33 -0.39 -11.87
N ALA A 354 10.79 -1.18 -12.83
CA ALA A 354 12.05 -1.90 -12.76
C ALA A 354 13.20 -1.00 -12.32
N GLY A 355 13.85 -1.36 -11.21
CA GLY A 355 15.04 -0.67 -10.67
C GLY A 355 14.75 0.50 -9.73
N VAL A 356 13.49 0.89 -9.55
CA VAL A 356 13.11 1.92 -8.56
C VAL A 356 13.12 1.30 -7.16
N VAL A 357 13.87 1.92 -6.25
CA VAL A 357 13.97 1.49 -4.85
C VAL A 357 13.15 2.43 -3.96
N ARG A 358 12.49 1.88 -2.94
CA ARG A 358 11.98 2.65 -1.81
C ARG A 358 12.71 2.27 -0.52
N LEU A 359 13.16 3.28 0.22
CA LEU A 359 13.65 3.13 1.59
C LEU A 359 12.79 4.00 2.50
N SER A 360 11.88 3.37 3.23
CA SER A 360 10.78 4.06 3.93
C SER A 360 11.04 4.13 5.43
N LEU A 361 10.42 5.10 6.10
CA LEU A 361 10.41 5.24 7.57
C LEU A 361 9.02 4.94 8.14
N GLY A 362 8.99 4.55 9.42
CA GLY A 362 7.74 4.45 10.17
C GLY A 362 7.34 3.05 10.65
N ASP A 363 6.04 2.93 10.93
CA ASP A 363 5.35 1.68 11.24
C ASP A 363 5.71 0.62 10.21
N ASN A 364 5.76 -0.66 10.52
CA ASN A 364 5.99 -1.72 9.52
C ASN A 364 5.17 -2.98 9.83
N THR A 365 4.14 -2.84 10.66
CA THR A 365 3.31 -3.95 11.15
C THR A 365 2.54 -4.65 10.02
N GLU A 366 2.07 -3.91 9.00
CA GLU A 366 1.38 -4.49 7.84
C GLU A 366 2.27 -5.47 7.04
N LEU A 367 3.59 -5.27 7.09
CA LEU A 367 4.61 -6.10 6.42
C LEU A 367 5.16 -7.20 7.34
N GLY A 368 4.57 -7.35 8.55
CA GLY A 368 4.99 -8.32 9.56
C GLY A 368 6.16 -7.86 10.43
N GLY A 369 6.50 -6.57 10.43
CA GLY A 369 7.48 -5.94 11.30
C GLY A 369 6.97 -5.63 12.72
N LYS A 370 7.86 -5.16 13.60
CA LYS A 370 7.56 -4.86 15.02
C LYS A 370 7.39 -3.38 15.33
N VAL A 371 7.71 -2.50 14.39
CA VAL A 371 7.58 -1.05 14.58
C VAL A 371 6.11 -0.69 14.38
N GLY A 372 5.43 -0.33 15.47
CA GLY A 372 4.09 0.25 15.40
C GLY A 372 4.12 1.77 15.55
N GLY A 373 3.00 2.42 15.27
CA GLY A 373 2.77 3.86 15.54
C GLY A 373 2.10 4.62 14.40
N GLY A 374 1.72 3.94 13.32
CA GLY A 374 0.89 4.48 12.23
C GLY A 374 1.55 5.52 11.32
N TYR A 375 2.75 6.02 11.66
CA TYR A 375 3.52 6.90 10.76
C TYR A 375 4.07 6.10 9.59
N VAL A 376 3.95 6.64 8.38
CA VAL A 376 4.46 6.01 7.15
C VAL A 376 5.04 7.10 6.27
N ARG A 377 6.29 6.93 5.83
CA ARG A 377 6.93 7.82 4.88
C ARG A 377 7.66 7.03 3.80
N TRP A 378 7.17 7.09 2.57
CA TRP A 378 7.84 6.52 1.41
C TRP A 378 8.87 7.49 0.86
N ASN A 379 10.06 6.97 0.52
CA ASN A 379 11.11 7.75 -0.12
C ASN A 379 11.67 6.95 -1.29
N PHE A 380 11.77 7.60 -2.45
CA PHE A 380 12.13 6.95 -3.70
C PHE A 380 13.60 7.21 -4.05
N PHE A 381 14.27 6.19 -4.55
CA PHE A 381 15.66 6.22 -4.99
C PHE A 381 15.70 5.63 -6.40
N THR A 382 15.96 6.50 -7.37
CA THR A 382 15.86 6.20 -8.80
C THR A 382 17.22 5.97 -9.47
N ASP A 383 18.29 6.12 -8.70
CA ASP A 383 19.71 5.95 -9.06
C ASP A 383 20.41 4.95 -8.13
N ALA A 384 19.65 4.10 -7.44
CA ALA A 384 20.19 3.15 -6.49
C ALA A 384 20.85 1.96 -7.18
N THR A 385 21.96 1.50 -6.61
CA THR A 385 22.55 0.18 -6.87
C THR A 385 22.15 -0.77 -5.73
N VAL A 386 21.61 -1.93 -6.08
CA VAL A 386 21.19 -2.97 -5.12
C VAL A 386 22.04 -4.21 -5.31
N LYS A 387 22.67 -4.66 -4.22
CA LYS A 387 23.47 -5.88 -4.18
C LYS A 387 22.86 -6.90 -3.22
N LEU A 388 22.87 -8.15 -3.66
CA LEU A 388 22.55 -9.32 -2.84
C LEU A 388 23.87 -10.08 -2.61
N GLY A 389 24.46 -9.92 -1.43
CA GLY A 389 25.86 -10.31 -1.22
C GLY A 389 26.79 -9.58 -2.19
N ASN A 390 27.47 -10.34 -3.07
CA ASN A 390 28.37 -9.80 -4.09
C ASN A 390 27.69 -9.60 -5.46
N THR A 391 26.47 -10.09 -5.65
CA THR A 391 25.75 -10.00 -6.92
C THR A 391 25.03 -8.66 -7.02
N VAL A 392 25.30 -7.90 -8.07
CA VAL A 392 24.54 -6.69 -8.40
C VAL A 392 23.28 -7.09 -9.15
N ILE A 393 22.12 -6.63 -8.69
CA ILE A 393 20.83 -6.88 -9.37
C ILE A 393 20.20 -5.59 -9.92
N VAL A 394 20.60 -4.44 -9.37
CA VAL A 394 20.25 -3.12 -9.89
C VAL A 394 21.53 -2.31 -9.89
N GLU A 395 21.83 -1.65 -11.00
CA GLU A 395 22.97 -0.74 -11.14
C GLU A 395 22.46 0.63 -11.59
N ASP A 396 22.70 1.65 -10.77
CA ASP A 396 22.31 3.04 -11.02
C ASP A 396 20.84 3.19 -11.48
N GLY A 397 19.93 2.52 -10.78
CA GLY A 397 18.49 2.52 -11.05
C GLY A 397 18.05 1.63 -12.20
N LYS A 398 18.95 0.86 -12.82
CA LYS A 398 18.63 -0.07 -13.92
C LYS A 398 18.67 -1.51 -13.40
N MET A 399 17.54 -2.21 -13.53
CA MET A 399 17.48 -3.64 -13.22
C MET A 399 18.38 -4.43 -14.19
N LEU A 400 19.25 -5.27 -13.66
CA LEU A 400 20.07 -6.20 -14.44
C LEU A 400 19.26 -7.51 -14.63
N GLN A 401 19.21 -8.00 -15.87
CA GLN A 401 18.36 -9.14 -16.26
C GLN A 401 18.94 -10.51 -15.91
#